data_AF-A0A1L8Z9V5-F1
#
_entry.id   AF-A0A1L8Z9V5-F1
#
_cell.length_a   1.000
_cell.length_b   1.000
_cell.length_c   1.000
_cell.angle_alpha   90.00
_cell.angle_beta   90.00
_cell.angle_gamma   90.00
#
_symmetry.space_group_name_H-M   'P 1'
#
loop_
_entity.id
_entity.type
_entity.pdbx_description
1 polymer ?
#
loop_
_entity_poly.entity_id
_entity_poly.type
_entity_poly.pdbx_seq_one_letter_code
_entity_poly.pdbx_strand_id
1 'polypeptide(L)'
;TIKGSEEGLLGIITNNGYLDNITFRGMRHHLLSTFDEIYILNLHGSSRKKEKTDDGSIDENVFDIQTGVAIAIFAKYKEKEKKNELANVYYSSIKGKRDNKYDFLNKNHIYDLNFEKLDYKEPNYFFLKKDLLNEDIYNKGKSLIDIFNEFNVGIVTRKDKIAIDYTKDNLMDKLRDFAYLPEQDARNKYDIEKDSMFWKLSEIQKFLK
;
A
#
# COMPACT_ATOMS: atom_id res chain seq x y z
N THR A 1 -10.39 19.12 -14.43
CA THR A 1 -9.83 17.76 -14.23
C THR A 1 -8.83 17.49 -15.34
N ILE A 2 -7.60 17.05 -15.03
CA ILE A 2 -6.47 16.93 -15.99
C ILE A 2 -6.80 16.09 -17.25
N LYS A 3 -7.79 15.21 -17.18
CA LYS A 3 -8.29 14.47 -18.35
C LYS A 3 -8.81 15.39 -19.48
N GLY A 4 -9.33 16.56 -19.15
CA GLY A 4 -9.80 17.57 -20.10
C GLY A 4 -8.75 18.63 -20.47
N SER A 5 -7.55 18.57 -19.90
CA SER A 5 -6.45 19.47 -20.24
C SER A 5 -5.61 18.84 -21.36
N GLU A 6 -5.33 19.59 -22.43
CA GLU A 6 -4.56 19.10 -23.58
C GLU A 6 -3.06 18.92 -23.26
N GLU A 7 -2.54 19.67 -22.28
CA GLU A 7 -1.16 19.60 -21.79
C GLU A 7 -1.10 20.09 -20.33
N GLY A 8 -0.01 19.79 -19.63
CA GLY A 8 0.28 20.37 -18.31
C GLY A 8 1.20 19.54 -17.43
N LEU A 9 1.50 20.10 -16.26
CA LEU A 9 2.32 19.47 -15.22
C LEU A 9 1.52 19.34 -13.92
N LEU A 10 1.63 18.18 -13.26
CA LEU A 10 1.07 17.92 -11.94
C LEU A 10 2.19 17.47 -11.00
N GLY A 11 2.51 18.26 -9.97
CA GLY A 11 3.42 17.87 -8.89
C GLY A 11 2.65 17.62 -7.60
N ILE A 12 2.82 16.45 -6.99
CA ILE A 12 2.16 16.08 -5.73
C ILE A 12 3.10 15.34 -4.79
N ILE A 13 2.84 15.49 -3.49
CA ILE A 13 3.46 14.68 -2.43
C ILE A 13 2.39 13.73 -1.91
N THR A 14 2.66 12.42 -1.97
CA THR A 14 1.68 11.38 -1.60
C THR A 14 2.32 10.29 -0.77
N ASN A 15 1.48 9.41 -0.21
CA ASN A 15 1.99 8.19 0.37
C ASN A 15 2.66 7.33 -0.72
N ASN A 16 3.76 6.65 -0.41
CA ASN A 16 4.49 5.86 -1.41
C ASN A 16 3.91 4.46 -1.65
N GLY A 17 2.81 4.11 -0.99
CA GLY A 17 2.23 2.76 -1.05
C GLY A 17 1.73 2.36 -2.45
N TYR A 18 1.36 3.32 -3.29
CA TYR A 18 0.92 3.02 -4.65
C TYR A 18 2.06 2.63 -5.59
N LEU A 19 3.33 2.82 -5.20
CA LEU A 19 4.47 2.50 -6.06
C LEU A 19 4.63 0.98 -6.26
N ASP A 20 4.37 0.19 -5.21
CA ASP A 20 4.70 -1.24 -5.16
C ASP A 20 3.55 -2.17 -4.76
N ASN A 21 2.44 -1.66 -4.24
CA ASN A 21 1.33 -2.50 -3.81
C ASN A 21 0.48 -3.00 -5.01
N ILE A 22 0.21 -4.31 -5.03
CA ILE A 22 -0.49 -5.03 -6.11
C ILE A 22 -1.89 -4.46 -6.37
N THR A 23 -2.60 -3.99 -5.34
CA THR A 23 -3.97 -3.45 -5.49
C THR A 23 -4.04 -2.20 -6.36
N PHE A 24 -2.94 -1.45 -6.47
CA PHE A 24 -2.88 -0.22 -7.27
C PHE A 24 -2.46 -0.46 -8.73
N ARG A 25 -2.36 -1.70 -9.20
CA ARG A 25 -1.95 -2.01 -10.59
C ARG A 25 -2.80 -1.29 -11.65
N GLY A 26 -4.12 -1.22 -11.45
CA GLY A 26 -5.03 -0.53 -12.37
C GLY A 26 -4.87 0.99 -12.33
N MET A 27 -4.58 1.54 -11.14
CA MET A 27 -4.27 2.97 -10.99
C MET A 27 -2.95 3.33 -11.67
N ARG A 28 -1.89 2.53 -11.49
CA ARG A 28 -0.60 2.73 -12.18
C ARG A 28 -0.75 2.64 -13.70
N HIS A 29 -1.46 1.63 -14.20
CA HIS A 29 -1.78 1.55 -15.63
C HIS A 29 -2.53 2.80 -16.11
N HIS A 30 -3.53 3.28 -15.37
CA HIS A 30 -4.25 4.50 -15.73
C HIS A 30 -3.35 5.75 -15.78
N LEU A 31 -2.41 5.88 -14.84
CA LEU A 31 -1.41 6.96 -14.85
C LEU A 31 -0.51 6.87 -16.08
N LEU A 32 -0.02 5.66 -16.41
CA LEU A 32 0.78 5.41 -17.61
C LEU A 32 0.05 5.78 -18.90
N SER A 33 -1.25 5.51 -18.99
CA SER A 33 -2.04 5.86 -20.18
C SER A 33 -2.42 7.34 -20.25
N THR A 34 -2.34 8.08 -19.14
CA THR A 34 -2.81 9.48 -19.05
C THR A 34 -1.70 10.49 -19.29
N PHE A 35 -0.48 10.16 -18.88
CA PHE A 35 0.68 11.05 -18.92
C PHE A 35 1.73 10.53 -19.90
N ASP A 36 2.69 11.37 -20.25
CA ASP A 36 3.78 11.04 -21.18
C ASP A 36 5.09 10.75 -20.44
N GLU A 37 5.31 11.45 -19.33
CA GLU A 37 6.46 11.23 -18.44
C GLU A 37 6.04 11.34 -16.97
N ILE A 38 6.60 10.47 -16.15
CA ILE A 38 6.33 10.39 -14.72
C ILE A 38 7.67 10.33 -13.99
N TYR A 39 7.93 11.31 -13.13
CA TYR A 39 9.12 11.38 -12.30
C TYR A 39 8.74 11.11 -10.85
N ILE A 40 9.43 10.18 -10.20
CA ILE A 40 9.13 9.73 -8.85
C ILE A 40 10.39 9.77 -8.01
N LEU A 41 10.39 10.64 -7.01
CA LEU A 41 11.38 10.66 -5.94
C LEU A 41 10.78 10.01 -4.70
N ASN A 42 11.15 8.76 -4.43
CA ASN A 42 10.69 8.05 -3.23
C ASN A 42 11.53 8.46 -2.02
N LEU A 43 10.87 9.06 -1.03
CA LEU A 43 11.50 9.51 0.22
C LEU A 43 11.44 8.44 1.31
N HIS A 44 10.83 7.28 1.05
CA HIS A 44 10.70 6.17 2.00
C HIS A 44 10.15 6.60 3.37
N GLY A 45 10.68 6.07 4.48
CA GLY A 45 10.28 6.41 5.85
C GLY A 45 9.02 5.70 6.34
N SER A 46 8.66 4.54 5.78
CA SER A 46 7.52 3.76 6.26
C SER A 46 7.87 2.92 7.47
N SER A 47 7.50 3.37 8.67
CA SER A 47 7.66 2.59 9.90
C SER A 47 6.75 1.36 9.95
N ARG A 48 5.60 1.38 9.22
CA ARG A 48 4.73 0.20 9.04
C ARG A 48 5.42 -0.94 8.30
N LYS A 49 6.20 -0.61 7.26
CA LYS A 49 7.02 -1.58 6.52
C LYS A 49 8.35 -1.86 7.22
N LYS A 50 8.66 -1.15 8.32
CA LYS A 50 9.95 -1.18 9.02
C LYS A 50 11.12 -0.94 8.05
N GLU A 51 10.98 0.05 7.17
CA GLU A 51 12.01 0.41 6.19
C GLU A 51 13.32 0.78 6.90
N LYS A 52 14.43 0.45 6.24
CA LYS A 52 15.80 0.73 6.64
C LYS A 52 16.59 1.22 5.43
N THR A 53 17.66 1.95 5.70
CA THR A 53 18.66 2.29 4.69
C THR A 53 19.38 1.02 4.20
N ASP A 54 20.12 1.15 3.11
CA ASP A 54 20.79 0.00 2.48
C ASP A 54 21.92 -0.59 3.35
N ASP A 55 22.48 0.22 4.26
CA ASP A 55 23.42 -0.21 5.31
C ASP A 55 22.72 -0.71 6.60
N GLY A 56 21.39 -0.76 6.63
CA GLY A 56 20.59 -1.26 7.75
C GLY A 56 20.33 -0.26 8.88
N SER A 57 20.76 1.00 8.72
CA SER A 57 20.44 2.09 9.64
C SER A 57 18.96 2.52 9.57
N ILE A 58 18.57 3.44 10.45
CA ILE A 58 17.18 3.91 10.55
C ILE A 58 16.86 4.80 9.35
N ASP A 59 15.72 4.53 8.72
CA ASP A 59 15.14 5.38 7.68
C ASP A 59 13.92 6.13 8.22
N GLU A 60 14.04 7.45 8.36
CA GLU A 60 13.03 8.29 9.01
C GLU A 60 12.08 8.93 8.01
N ASN A 61 10.81 9.07 8.39
CA ASN A 61 9.83 9.78 7.57
C ASN A 61 10.08 11.29 7.54
N VAL A 62 9.82 11.94 6.41
CA VAL A 62 9.90 13.41 6.27
C VAL A 62 8.71 14.16 6.87
N PHE A 63 7.69 13.47 7.38
CA PHE A 63 6.61 14.02 8.19
C PHE A 63 6.43 13.17 9.46
N ASP A 64 5.65 13.68 10.41
CA ASP A 64 5.31 12.94 11.64
C ASP A 64 4.20 11.91 11.42
N ILE A 65 4.42 11.00 10.46
CA ILE A 65 3.50 9.94 10.07
C ILE A 65 4.23 8.60 9.90
N GLN A 66 3.47 7.50 9.92
CA GLN A 66 4.03 6.14 9.82
C GLN A 66 4.16 5.60 8.39
N THR A 67 3.51 6.23 7.42
CA THR A 67 3.46 5.75 6.04
C THR A 67 4.51 6.46 5.23
N GLY A 68 5.29 5.73 4.43
CA GLY A 68 6.32 6.31 3.59
C GLY A 68 5.76 7.30 2.57
N VAL A 69 6.62 8.19 2.07
CA VAL A 69 6.24 9.32 1.22
C VAL A 69 7.02 9.32 -0.08
N ALA A 70 6.38 9.77 -1.16
CA ALA A 70 7.02 10.04 -2.43
C ALA A 70 6.58 11.41 -2.97
N ILE A 71 7.49 12.05 -3.70
CA ILE A 71 7.18 13.20 -4.54
C ILE A 71 7.03 12.67 -5.97
N ALA A 72 5.92 13.00 -6.62
CA ALA A 72 5.65 12.59 -7.99
C ALA A 72 5.33 13.80 -8.85
N ILE A 73 5.97 13.87 -10.02
CA ILE A 73 5.67 14.85 -11.07
C ILE A 73 5.18 14.09 -12.30
N PHE A 74 4.02 14.49 -12.81
CA PHE A 74 3.40 13.94 -13.99
C PHE A 74 3.35 15.01 -15.08
N ALA A 75 3.94 14.71 -16.24
CA ALA A 75 3.95 15.58 -17.40
C ALA A 75 3.01 15.03 -18.48
N LYS A 76 2.13 15.90 -18.98
CA LYS A 76 1.27 15.64 -20.12
C LYS A 76 1.61 16.62 -21.24
N TYR A 77 2.01 16.09 -22.38
CA TYR A 77 2.32 16.83 -23.59
C TYR A 77 1.08 16.95 -24.46
N LYS A 78 1.14 17.86 -25.44
CA LYS A 78 0.14 17.90 -26.51
C LYS A 78 0.20 16.59 -27.29
N GLU A 79 -0.95 16.15 -27.80
CA GLU A 79 -1.07 14.89 -28.55
C GLU A 79 -0.03 14.77 -29.69
N LYS A 80 0.24 15.87 -30.41
CA LYS A 80 1.23 15.91 -31.50
C LYS A 80 2.69 15.69 -31.05
N GLU A 81 2.99 15.87 -29.77
CA GLU A 81 4.32 15.74 -29.16
C GLU A 81 4.47 14.42 -28.38
N LYS A 82 3.38 13.66 -28.24
CA LYS A 82 3.36 12.33 -27.62
C LYS A 82 4.26 11.37 -28.40
N LYS A 83 5.20 10.75 -27.70
CA LYS A 83 6.20 9.85 -28.31
C LYS A 83 5.87 8.37 -28.14
N ASN A 84 5.18 8.04 -27.05
CA ASN A 84 4.92 6.67 -26.63
C ASN A 84 3.44 6.51 -26.28
N GLU A 85 2.90 5.30 -26.40
CA GLU A 85 1.52 5.01 -25.97
C GLU A 85 1.34 5.13 -24.46
N LEU A 86 2.33 4.63 -23.70
CA LEU A 86 2.42 4.70 -22.25
C LEU A 86 3.57 5.60 -21.80
N ALA A 87 3.40 6.22 -20.63
CA ALA A 87 4.37 7.14 -20.06
C ALA A 87 5.74 6.50 -19.80
N ASN A 88 6.82 7.24 -20.04
CA ASN A 88 8.11 6.88 -19.47
C ASN A 88 8.09 7.15 -17.96
N VAL A 89 8.55 6.18 -17.15
CA VAL A 89 8.66 6.36 -15.70
C VAL A 89 10.13 6.49 -15.31
N TYR A 90 10.44 7.52 -14.55
CA TYR A 90 11.75 7.88 -14.06
C TYR A 90 11.74 7.83 -12.54
N TYR A 91 12.64 7.07 -11.95
CA TYR A 91 12.66 6.80 -10.51
C TYR A 91 14.00 7.19 -9.88
N SER A 92 13.91 7.81 -8.72
CA SER A 92 15.02 8.03 -7.81
C SER A 92 14.53 7.83 -6.38
N SER A 93 15.45 7.58 -5.46
CA SER A 93 15.10 7.38 -4.07
C SER A 93 16.16 7.89 -3.12
N ILE A 94 15.73 8.35 -1.96
CA ILE A 94 16.59 8.72 -0.85
C ILE A 94 16.11 8.06 0.44
N LYS A 95 17.05 7.47 1.16
CA LYS A 95 16.85 6.89 2.49
C LYS A 95 17.79 7.56 3.48
N GLY A 96 17.43 7.51 4.76
CA GLY A 96 18.24 8.01 5.86
C GLY A 96 17.43 8.83 6.86
N LYS A 97 18.15 9.57 7.69
CA LYS A 97 17.56 10.46 8.70
C LYS A 97 16.78 11.59 8.06
N ARG A 98 15.79 12.11 8.80
CA ARG A 98 14.91 13.18 8.35
C ARG A 98 15.69 14.43 7.93
N ASP A 99 16.63 14.86 8.76
CA ASP A 99 17.42 16.07 8.50
C ASP A 99 18.26 15.94 7.23
N ASN A 100 18.88 14.77 6.99
CA ASN A 100 19.63 14.51 5.77
C ASN A 100 18.73 14.56 4.52
N LYS A 101 17.48 14.09 4.63
CA LYS A 101 16.51 14.18 3.53
C LYS A 101 16.11 15.63 3.26
N TYR A 102 15.88 16.43 4.30
CA TYR A 102 15.59 17.86 4.11
C TYR A 102 16.77 18.61 3.50
N ASP A 103 17.99 18.36 3.98
CA ASP A 103 19.21 18.95 3.42
C ASP A 103 19.38 18.59 1.94
N PHE A 104 19.11 17.33 1.57
CA PHE A 104 19.12 16.89 0.19
C PHE A 104 18.06 17.62 -0.64
N LEU A 105 16.82 17.70 -0.16
CA LEU A 105 15.72 18.36 -0.87
C LEU A 105 15.93 19.87 -1.02
N ASN A 106 16.57 20.52 -0.05
CA ASN A 106 16.88 21.96 -0.11
C ASN A 106 18.03 22.29 -1.08
N LYS A 107 18.96 21.34 -1.30
CA LYS A 107 20.16 21.55 -2.13
C LYS A 107 19.98 21.14 -3.58
N ASN A 108 18.97 20.33 -3.91
CA ASN A 108 18.80 19.76 -5.24
C ASN A 108 17.45 20.20 -5.85
N HIS A 109 17.46 20.52 -7.14
CA HIS A 109 16.27 20.61 -7.97
C HIS A 109 16.01 19.29 -8.69
N ILE A 110 14.79 19.12 -9.21
CA ILE A 110 14.44 17.89 -9.94
C ILE A 110 15.36 17.63 -11.15
N TYR A 111 15.87 18.68 -11.78
CA TYR A 111 16.79 18.58 -12.92
C TYR A 111 18.20 18.14 -12.54
N ASP A 112 18.58 18.30 -11.26
CA ASP A 112 19.90 17.91 -10.74
C ASP A 112 19.94 16.42 -10.35
N LEU A 113 18.78 15.80 -10.22
CA LEU A 113 18.66 14.42 -9.77
C LEU A 113 18.92 13.45 -10.93
N ASN A 114 19.77 12.47 -10.67
CA ASN A 114 19.94 11.34 -11.57
C ASN A 114 18.75 10.38 -11.41
N PHE A 115 17.76 10.51 -12.28
CA PHE A 115 16.66 9.56 -12.37
C PHE A 115 17.00 8.40 -13.29
N GLU A 116 16.71 7.19 -12.83
CA GLU A 116 16.80 5.99 -13.65
C GLU A 116 15.46 5.74 -14.35
N LYS A 117 15.47 5.49 -15.65
CA LYS A 117 14.27 5.06 -16.38
C LYS A 117 13.91 3.64 -15.94
N LEU A 118 12.70 3.47 -15.40
CA LEU A 118 12.19 2.17 -14.98
C LEU A 118 11.69 1.35 -16.16
N ASP A 119 12.02 0.05 -16.14
CA ASP A 119 11.36 -0.97 -16.94
C ASP A 119 10.21 -1.59 -16.14
N TYR A 120 9.00 -1.05 -16.32
CA TYR A 120 7.79 -1.58 -15.69
C TYR A 120 7.18 -2.68 -16.57
N LYS A 121 6.55 -3.68 -15.95
CA LYS A 121 5.96 -4.83 -16.65
C LYS A 121 4.55 -5.15 -16.20
N GLU A 122 3.76 -5.70 -17.13
CA GLU A 122 2.46 -6.29 -16.81
C GLU A 122 2.60 -7.45 -15.81
N PRO A 123 1.57 -7.76 -15.02
CA PRO A 123 0.31 -7.02 -14.89
C PRO A 123 0.39 -5.90 -13.83
N ASN A 124 1.55 -5.73 -13.20
CA ASN A 124 1.67 -4.95 -11.98
C ASN A 124 2.08 -3.50 -12.22
N TYR A 125 2.85 -3.23 -13.26
CA TYR A 125 3.32 -1.89 -13.63
C TYR A 125 3.98 -1.15 -12.47
N PHE A 126 4.88 -1.80 -11.71
CA PHE A 126 5.45 -1.20 -10.50
C PHE A 126 6.24 0.07 -10.82
N PHE A 127 6.04 1.10 -10.02
CA PHE A 127 6.76 2.39 -10.09
C PHE A 127 7.90 2.43 -9.08
N LEU A 128 8.58 1.29 -8.93
CA LEU A 128 9.68 1.11 -8.02
C LEU A 128 10.66 0.13 -8.66
N LYS A 129 11.95 0.40 -8.53
CA LYS A 129 13.00 -0.50 -9.01
C LYS A 129 12.94 -1.81 -8.23
N LYS A 130 12.48 -2.88 -8.89
CA LYS A 130 12.51 -4.23 -8.34
C LYS A 130 13.67 -5.01 -8.95
N ASP A 131 14.41 -5.70 -8.10
CA ASP A 131 15.32 -6.73 -8.56
C ASP A 131 14.49 -7.95 -8.99
N LEU A 132 14.34 -8.09 -10.30
CA LEU A 132 13.60 -9.19 -10.94
C LEU A 132 14.55 -10.14 -11.66
N LEU A 133 15.85 -10.16 -11.32
CA LEU A 133 16.85 -10.98 -12.02
C LEU A 133 16.48 -12.46 -12.12
N ASN A 134 15.77 -12.99 -11.11
CA ASN A 134 15.36 -14.40 -11.05
C ASN A 134 13.86 -14.61 -11.34
N GLU A 135 13.15 -13.60 -11.82
CA GLU A 135 11.71 -13.68 -12.10
C GLU A 135 11.41 -14.79 -13.13
N ASP A 136 12.20 -14.88 -14.20
CA ASP A 136 12.04 -15.91 -15.23
C ASP A 136 12.29 -17.33 -14.70
N ILE A 137 13.20 -17.48 -13.73
CA ILE A 137 13.47 -18.76 -13.09
C ILE A 137 12.32 -19.12 -12.16
N TYR A 138 11.86 -18.16 -11.36
CA TYR A 138 10.74 -18.34 -10.43
C TYR A 138 9.44 -18.71 -11.17
N ASN A 139 9.13 -18.02 -12.27
CA ASN A 139 7.91 -18.22 -13.05
C ASN A 139 7.89 -19.55 -13.83
N LYS A 140 9.02 -20.26 -13.96
CA LYS A 140 9.05 -21.64 -14.46
C LYS A 140 8.60 -22.66 -13.41
N GLY A 141 8.59 -22.28 -12.14
CA GLY A 141 8.06 -23.10 -11.06
C GLY A 141 6.57 -23.33 -11.22
N LYS A 142 6.08 -24.47 -10.71
CA LYS A 142 4.64 -24.75 -10.70
C LYS A 142 3.97 -23.90 -9.62
N SER A 143 2.87 -23.22 -9.95
CA SER A 143 2.10 -22.44 -8.98
C SER A 143 1.57 -23.34 -7.87
N LEU A 144 1.56 -22.85 -6.62
CA LEU A 144 0.97 -23.57 -5.50
C LEU A 144 -0.52 -23.88 -5.73
N ILE A 145 -1.21 -22.98 -6.43
CA ILE A 145 -2.63 -23.15 -6.80
C ILE A 145 -2.82 -24.35 -7.73
N ASP A 146 -1.81 -24.67 -8.56
CA ASP A 146 -1.86 -25.82 -9.48
C ASP A 146 -1.35 -27.11 -8.83
N ILE A 147 -0.70 -27.01 -7.66
CA ILE A 147 -0.20 -28.15 -6.89
C ILE A 147 -1.26 -28.65 -5.91
N PHE A 148 -1.95 -27.73 -5.24
CA PHE A 148 -2.93 -28.05 -4.21
C PHE A 148 -4.35 -27.88 -4.76
N ASN A 149 -5.15 -28.96 -4.69
CA ASN A 149 -6.57 -28.93 -5.09
C ASN A 149 -7.42 -28.03 -4.20
N GLU A 150 -7.01 -27.86 -2.94
CA GLU A 150 -7.71 -27.08 -1.94
C GLU A 150 -6.73 -26.14 -1.24
N PHE A 151 -7.11 -24.87 -1.14
CA PHE A 151 -6.40 -23.86 -0.37
C PHE A 151 -7.41 -22.86 0.19
N ASN A 152 -7.09 -22.28 1.33
CA ASN A 152 -7.90 -21.23 1.93
C ASN A 152 -7.00 -20.16 2.56
N VAL A 153 -7.53 -18.95 2.69
CA VAL A 153 -6.89 -17.90 3.47
C VAL A 153 -7.09 -18.17 4.96
N GLY A 154 -6.22 -17.59 5.79
CA GLY A 154 -6.38 -17.63 7.23
C GLY A 154 -7.72 -17.03 7.67
N ILE A 155 -8.25 -17.52 8.80
CA ILE A 155 -9.51 -17.02 9.37
C ILE A 155 -9.35 -15.54 9.76
N VAL A 156 -10.29 -14.70 9.34
CA VAL A 156 -10.35 -13.28 9.71
C VAL A 156 -11.57 -13.06 10.60
N THR A 157 -11.37 -12.94 11.91
CA THR A 157 -12.51 -12.86 12.86
C THR A 157 -13.15 -11.46 12.91
N ARG A 158 -12.40 -10.41 12.54
CA ARG A 158 -12.76 -8.97 12.66
C ARG A 158 -13.08 -8.49 14.09
N LYS A 159 -13.17 -9.40 15.06
CA LYS A 159 -13.53 -9.17 16.46
C LYS A 159 -12.65 -10.05 17.35
N ASP A 160 -11.33 -9.99 17.13
CA ASP A 160 -10.35 -10.88 17.77
C ASP A 160 -10.47 -10.85 19.30
N LYS A 161 -10.72 -9.68 19.91
CA LYS A 161 -10.94 -9.53 21.36
C LYS A 161 -12.04 -10.44 21.91
N ILE A 162 -13.06 -10.73 21.11
CA ILE A 162 -14.23 -11.56 21.47
C ILE A 162 -14.01 -12.99 20.99
N ALA A 163 -13.54 -13.17 19.75
CA ALA A 163 -13.48 -14.46 19.07
C ALA A 163 -12.22 -15.29 19.38
N ILE A 164 -11.18 -14.68 19.97
CA ILE A 164 -9.90 -15.33 20.26
C ILE A 164 -9.58 -15.17 21.75
N ASP A 165 -9.10 -16.25 22.35
CA ASP A 165 -8.50 -16.25 23.68
C ASP A 165 -7.34 -17.26 23.75
N TYR A 166 -6.48 -17.12 24.75
CA TYR A 166 -5.34 -18.02 24.96
C TYR A 166 -5.77 -19.39 25.46
N THR A 167 -6.90 -19.47 26.16
CA THR A 167 -7.44 -20.73 26.68
C THR A 167 -8.88 -20.94 26.22
N LYS A 168 -9.25 -22.21 26.09
CA LYS A 168 -10.61 -22.59 25.72
C LYS A 168 -11.64 -22.11 26.75
N ASP A 169 -11.33 -22.25 28.05
CA ASP A 169 -12.28 -21.94 29.12
C ASP A 169 -12.58 -20.42 29.16
N ASN A 170 -11.54 -19.58 29.06
CA ASN A 170 -11.73 -18.13 28.97
C ASN A 170 -12.57 -17.73 27.76
N LEU A 171 -12.32 -18.34 26.59
CA LEU A 171 -13.10 -18.07 25.39
C LEU A 171 -14.57 -18.45 25.60
N MET A 172 -14.84 -19.63 26.15
CA MET A 172 -16.20 -20.11 26.38
C MET A 172 -16.95 -19.24 27.39
N ASP A 173 -16.30 -18.84 28.49
CA ASP A 173 -16.91 -17.96 29.49
C ASP A 173 -17.19 -16.57 28.91
N LYS A 174 -16.26 -16.03 28.13
CA LYS A 174 -16.43 -14.76 27.41
C LYS A 174 -17.59 -14.83 26.41
N LEU A 175 -17.68 -15.90 25.62
CA LEU A 175 -18.76 -16.06 24.64
C LEU A 175 -20.12 -16.24 25.31
N ARG A 176 -20.19 -16.97 26.43
CA ARG A 176 -21.43 -17.11 27.23
C ARG A 176 -21.87 -15.78 27.81
N ASP A 177 -20.96 -15.07 28.47
CA ASP A 177 -21.23 -13.74 28.99
C ASP A 177 -21.70 -12.80 27.87
N PHE A 178 -21.01 -12.80 26.74
CA PHE A 178 -21.39 -12.03 25.56
C PHE A 178 -22.77 -12.39 25.01
N ALA A 179 -23.14 -13.67 25.00
CA ALA A 179 -24.43 -14.14 24.49
C ALA A 179 -25.61 -13.66 25.34
N TYR A 180 -25.47 -13.67 26.68
CA TYR A 180 -26.58 -13.41 27.60
C TYR A 180 -26.64 -11.97 28.12
N LEU A 181 -25.60 -11.16 27.95
CA LEU A 181 -25.66 -9.74 28.29
C LEU A 181 -26.72 -9.01 27.45
N PRO A 182 -27.46 -8.05 28.04
CA PRO A 182 -28.25 -7.10 27.27
C PRO A 182 -27.38 -6.41 26.23
N GLU A 183 -27.94 -6.11 25.04
CA GLU A 183 -27.16 -5.60 23.91
C GLU A 183 -26.34 -4.36 24.28
N GLN A 184 -26.90 -3.42 25.04
CA GLN A 184 -26.19 -2.20 25.44
C GLN A 184 -25.02 -2.51 26.38
N ASP A 185 -25.18 -3.45 27.31
CA ASP A 185 -24.12 -3.83 28.25
C ASP A 185 -23.01 -4.60 27.53
N ALA A 186 -23.37 -5.47 26.58
CA ALA A 186 -22.41 -6.15 25.72
C ALA A 186 -21.62 -5.14 24.87
N ARG A 187 -22.27 -4.11 24.32
CA ARG A 187 -21.60 -3.04 23.57
C ARG A 187 -20.59 -2.28 24.41
N ASN A 188 -20.98 -1.91 25.63
CA ASN A 188 -20.12 -1.18 26.55
C ASN A 188 -18.94 -2.05 27.01
N LYS A 189 -19.19 -3.29 27.42
CA LYS A 189 -18.17 -4.20 27.97
C LYS A 189 -17.13 -4.61 26.93
N TYR A 190 -17.56 -4.86 25.70
CA TYR A 190 -16.69 -5.37 24.62
C TYR A 190 -16.29 -4.30 23.60
N ASP A 191 -16.55 -3.02 23.88
CA ASP A 191 -16.16 -1.89 23.05
C ASP A 191 -16.68 -2.03 21.60
N ILE A 192 -17.99 -2.31 21.48
CA ILE A 192 -18.66 -2.48 20.19
C ILE A 192 -19.45 -1.21 19.88
N GLU A 193 -18.85 -0.36 19.05
CA GLU A 193 -19.47 0.89 18.63
C GLU A 193 -20.76 0.67 17.83
N LYS A 194 -20.65 0.06 16.65
CA LYS A 194 -21.75 -0.05 15.68
C LYS A 194 -21.75 -1.40 14.98
N ASP A 195 -22.95 -1.80 14.59
CA ASP A 195 -23.15 -2.95 13.71
C ASP A 195 -22.73 -2.59 12.28
N SER A 196 -22.36 -3.61 11.52
CA SER A 196 -22.02 -3.49 10.11
C SER A 196 -23.01 -4.28 9.26
N MET A 197 -22.99 -4.06 7.95
CA MET A 197 -23.80 -4.83 7.00
C MET A 197 -23.65 -6.36 7.16
N PHE A 198 -22.47 -6.82 7.59
CA PHE A 198 -22.14 -8.25 7.71
C PHE A 198 -22.01 -8.73 9.16
N TRP A 199 -22.33 -7.89 10.14
CA TRP A 199 -22.18 -8.23 11.55
C TRP A 199 -23.20 -7.45 12.38
N LYS A 200 -24.16 -8.15 12.97
CA LYS A 200 -25.14 -7.56 13.87
C LYS A 200 -25.09 -8.24 15.24
N LEU A 201 -25.05 -7.45 16.30
CA LEU A 201 -24.89 -7.96 17.65
C LEU A 201 -26.01 -8.95 18.02
N SER A 202 -27.25 -8.59 17.71
CA SER A 202 -28.44 -9.40 17.99
C SER A 202 -28.41 -10.78 17.29
N GLU A 203 -27.94 -10.83 16.04
CA GLU A 203 -27.80 -12.08 15.28
C GLU A 203 -26.71 -12.97 15.90
N ILE A 204 -25.58 -12.38 16.32
CA ILE A 204 -24.49 -13.13 16.95
C ILE A 204 -24.90 -13.64 18.34
N GLN A 205 -25.54 -12.82 19.17
CA GLN A 205 -26.03 -13.26 20.47
C GLN A 205 -27.06 -14.38 20.35
N LYS A 206 -27.91 -14.33 19.32
CA LYS A 206 -28.87 -15.40 19.02
C LYS A 206 -28.16 -16.69 18.58
N PHE A 207 -27.09 -16.59 17.79
CA PHE A 207 -26.30 -17.74 17.35
C PHE A 207 -25.54 -18.42 18.50
N LEU A 208 -25.09 -17.65 19.50
CA LEU A 208 -24.32 -18.16 20.63
C LEU A 208 -25.18 -18.79 21.75
N LYS A 209 -26.50 -18.59 21.72
CA LYS A 209 -27.48 -19.18 22.66
C LYS A 209 -27.94 -20.54 22.16
#